data_AF-A0A9E7KUY3-F1
#
_entry.id   AF-A0A9E7KUY3-F1
#
_cell.length_a   1.000
_cell.length_b   1.000
_cell.length_c   1.000
_cell.angle_alpha   90.00
_cell.angle_beta   90.00
_cell.angle_gamma   90.00
#
_symmetry.space_group_name_H-M   'P 1'
#
loop_
_entity.id
_entity.type
_entity.pdbx_description
1 polymer ?
#
loop_
_entity_poly.entity_id
_entity_poly.type
_entity_poly.pdbx_seq_one_letter_code
_entity_poly.pdbx_strand_id
1 'polypeptide(L)'
;MEGAGLAMKPVIKVAALCGSLRRASFNRGLIRSAIQLCDESIEGMKIEYVDIAPLPFLNTDLEVDGKFPAPVEAFRQRIRGADAFLFASPEYNYSFTGPLKNAIDWASRAPNAWADKPAAIVSAGGNFGGGRSQYHLRQSRRRFHVNSPFPNPWAGFIHVRFPNSGRAMANPMAAEPPHAGGSGLVLANNDTIRSFLVSTAKDVRHLPDELRDLASALSSHSTVPYRSLRSIWSALPPTDRPALRCLFAGAGFVFSSPKPREKSEDLKERLKKLAESAERREYQELVKDIAPKREAAEPFSSYKDQIGFGLHVVLIMFTGYLVGFAAFRALFNHSAALNAAGGILGMVCGMLLETVLFIIRTSTKDVASSTQRNNKRKLL
;
A
#
# COMPACT_ATOMS: atom_id res chain seq x y z
N MET A 1 -65.32 9.97 -4.98
CA MET A 1 -64.32 9.26 -4.15
C MET A 1 -63.46 8.44 -5.10
N GLU A 2 -62.31 8.95 -5.49
CA GLU A 2 -61.28 8.16 -6.18
C GLU A 2 -59.99 8.38 -5.41
N GLY A 3 -59.58 7.34 -4.68
CA GLY A 3 -58.37 7.35 -3.86
C GLY A 3 -57.16 7.32 -4.76
N ALA A 4 -56.40 8.43 -4.79
CA ALA A 4 -55.08 8.46 -5.36
C ALA A 4 -54.18 7.46 -4.60
N GLY A 5 -53.93 6.30 -5.21
CA GLY A 5 -52.96 5.34 -4.72
C GLY A 5 -51.58 6.00 -4.70
N LEU A 6 -51.05 6.24 -3.50
CA LEU A 6 -49.68 6.67 -3.26
C LEU A 6 -48.74 5.61 -3.87
N ALA A 7 -48.27 5.86 -5.10
CA ALA A 7 -47.22 5.05 -5.71
C ALA A 7 -45.95 5.18 -4.83
N MET A 8 -45.66 4.14 -4.04
CA MET A 8 -44.45 4.10 -3.23
C MET A 8 -43.24 4.26 -4.15
N LYS A 9 -42.40 5.28 -3.91
CA LYS A 9 -41.12 5.44 -4.61
C LYS A 9 -40.32 4.14 -4.47
N PRO A 10 -39.85 3.52 -5.57
CA PRO A 10 -39.07 2.29 -5.47
C PRO A 10 -37.76 2.58 -4.72
N VAL A 11 -37.49 1.78 -3.68
CA VAL A 11 -36.28 1.92 -2.87
C VAL A 11 -35.09 1.35 -3.64
N ILE A 12 -34.09 2.19 -3.90
CA ILE A 12 -32.83 1.81 -4.56
C ILE A 12 -32.00 0.98 -3.60
N LYS A 13 -31.69 -0.27 -3.96
CA LYS A 13 -30.86 -1.19 -3.17
C LYS A 13 -29.40 -1.11 -3.60
N VAL A 14 -28.51 -0.79 -2.67
CA VAL A 14 -27.06 -0.72 -2.92
C VAL A 14 -26.36 -1.86 -2.18
N ALA A 15 -25.69 -2.76 -2.91
CA ALA A 15 -24.85 -3.78 -2.30
C ALA A 15 -23.44 -3.24 -2.04
N ALA A 16 -23.03 -3.21 -0.77
CA ALA A 16 -21.73 -2.74 -0.33
C ALA A 16 -20.78 -3.91 -0.04
N LEU A 17 -19.61 -3.92 -0.67
CA LEU A 17 -18.60 -4.97 -0.53
C LEU A 17 -17.30 -4.40 0.05
N CYS A 18 -16.70 -5.08 1.03
CA CYS A 18 -15.43 -4.68 1.63
C CYS A 18 -14.30 -5.63 1.23
N GLY A 19 -13.24 -5.09 0.62
CA GLY A 19 -12.06 -5.87 0.26
C GLY A 19 -11.16 -6.30 1.42
N SER A 20 -11.54 -6.06 2.68
CA SER A 20 -10.74 -6.45 3.84
C SER A 20 -11.55 -7.32 4.81
N LEU A 21 -11.03 -8.52 5.06
CA LEU A 21 -11.66 -9.51 5.93
C LEU A 21 -11.36 -9.29 7.42
N ARG A 22 -10.34 -8.48 7.76
CA ARG A 22 -9.95 -8.23 9.16
C ARG A 22 -11.08 -7.58 9.95
N ARG A 23 -11.26 -8.02 11.21
CA ARG A 23 -12.31 -7.53 12.12
C ARG A 23 -12.34 -6.01 12.25
N ALA A 24 -11.17 -5.39 12.45
CA ALA A 24 -11.03 -3.93 12.64
C ALA A 24 -10.83 -3.13 11.34
N SER A 25 -11.41 -3.57 10.21
CA SER A 25 -11.23 -2.91 8.90
C SER A 25 -11.75 -1.46 8.86
N PHE A 26 -10.88 -0.51 8.54
CA PHE A 26 -11.25 0.89 8.28
C PHE A 26 -12.23 1.00 7.09
N ASN A 27 -12.04 0.18 6.06
CA ASN A 27 -12.92 0.14 4.89
C ASN A 27 -14.32 -0.40 5.25
N ARG A 28 -14.41 -1.33 6.22
CA ARG A 28 -15.71 -1.75 6.78
C ARG A 28 -16.33 -0.64 7.63
N GLY A 29 -15.51 0.17 8.31
CA GLY A 29 -15.93 1.41 8.96
C GLY A 29 -16.56 2.41 7.98
N LEU A 30 -15.93 2.63 6.82
CA LEU A 30 -16.48 3.50 5.78
C LEU A 30 -17.86 3.02 5.29
N ILE A 31 -18.06 1.71 5.11
CA ILE A 31 -19.37 1.17 4.73
C ILE A 31 -20.40 1.44 5.83
N ARG A 32 -20.05 1.23 7.11
CA ARG A 32 -20.97 1.54 8.22
C ARG A 32 -21.36 3.02 8.23
N SER A 33 -20.40 3.92 8.04
CA SER A 33 -20.67 5.36 7.94
C SER A 33 -21.53 5.69 6.73
N ALA A 34 -21.31 5.03 5.59
CA ALA A 34 -22.14 5.23 4.40
C ALA A 34 -23.59 4.76 4.61
N ILE A 35 -23.80 3.63 5.29
CA ILE A 35 -25.13 3.13 5.67
C ILE A 35 -25.82 4.17 6.56
N GLN A 36 -25.16 4.61 7.63
CA GLN A 36 -25.72 5.61 8.55
C GLN A 36 -26.11 6.91 7.85
N LEU A 37 -25.21 7.46 7.01
CA LEU A 37 -25.50 8.68 6.25
C LEU A 37 -26.64 8.50 5.25
N CYS A 38 -26.75 7.32 4.63
CA CYS A 38 -27.84 6.99 3.73
C CYS A 38 -29.19 6.98 4.47
N ASP A 39 -29.24 6.28 5.60
CA ASP A 39 -30.46 6.14 6.41
C ASP A 39 -30.92 7.50 6.97
N GLU A 40 -29.97 8.39 7.30
CA GLU A 40 -30.28 9.73 7.84
C GLU A 40 -30.62 10.77 6.76
N SER A 41 -30.02 10.69 5.57
CA SER A 41 -30.01 11.82 4.61
C SER A 41 -30.63 11.52 3.25
N ILE A 42 -30.89 10.25 2.90
CA ILE A 42 -31.33 9.87 1.55
C ILE A 42 -32.56 8.96 1.62
N GLU A 43 -33.75 9.57 1.53
CA GLU A 43 -35.00 8.83 1.43
C GLU A 43 -35.07 8.00 0.14
N GLY A 44 -35.46 6.73 0.27
CA GLY A 44 -35.62 5.82 -0.87
C GLY A 44 -34.33 5.16 -1.36
N MET A 45 -33.25 5.19 -0.59
CA MET A 45 -32.04 4.39 -0.84
C MET A 45 -31.71 3.53 0.39
N LYS A 46 -31.30 2.28 0.17
CA LYS A 46 -30.88 1.37 1.24
C LYS A 46 -29.57 0.69 0.87
N ILE A 47 -28.57 0.82 1.74
CA ILE A 47 -27.27 0.17 1.56
C ILE A 47 -27.21 -1.10 2.41
N GLU A 48 -26.93 -2.25 1.78
CA GLU A 48 -26.72 -3.53 2.47
C GLU A 48 -25.24 -3.93 2.39
N TYR A 49 -24.62 -4.23 3.54
CA TYR A 49 -23.29 -4.85 3.55
C TYR A 49 -23.38 -6.33 3.19
N VAL A 50 -22.71 -6.72 2.12
CA VAL A 50 -22.59 -8.11 1.67
C VAL A 50 -21.24 -8.67 2.11
N ASP A 51 -21.27 -9.67 2.99
CA ASP A 51 -20.04 -10.30 3.47
C ASP A 51 -19.44 -11.24 2.42
N ILE A 52 -18.16 -11.05 2.15
CA ILE A 52 -17.40 -11.83 1.16
C ILE A 52 -16.43 -12.82 1.81
N ALA A 53 -16.32 -12.83 3.14
CA ALA A 53 -15.46 -13.75 3.88
C ALA A 53 -15.77 -15.25 3.64
N PRO A 54 -17.04 -15.67 3.47
CA PRO A 54 -17.37 -17.08 3.22
C PRO A 54 -17.04 -17.57 1.81
N LEU A 55 -16.61 -16.70 0.90
CA LEU A 55 -16.36 -17.08 -0.48
C LEU A 55 -15.08 -17.92 -0.58
N PRO A 56 -15.13 -19.14 -1.14
CA PRO A 56 -13.92 -19.89 -1.46
C PRO A 56 -13.09 -19.11 -2.49
N PHE A 57 -11.81 -19.41 -2.62
CA PHE A 57 -11.07 -18.93 -3.79
C PHE A 57 -11.69 -19.49 -5.06
N LEU A 58 -11.74 -18.66 -6.10
CA LEU A 58 -12.23 -19.05 -7.41
C LEU A 58 -11.48 -20.30 -7.88
N ASN A 59 -12.23 -21.39 -8.01
CA ASN A 59 -11.78 -22.61 -8.65
C ASN A 59 -12.93 -23.10 -9.54
N THR A 60 -12.65 -23.24 -10.84
CA THR A 60 -13.63 -23.70 -11.83
C THR A 60 -14.07 -25.14 -11.60
N ASP A 61 -13.28 -25.96 -10.89
CA ASP A 61 -13.67 -27.33 -10.53
C ASP A 61 -14.85 -27.37 -9.56
N LEU A 62 -15.12 -26.26 -8.88
CA LEU A 62 -16.29 -26.12 -8.00
C LEU A 62 -17.57 -25.80 -8.80
N GLU A 63 -17.46 -25.56 -10.10
CA GLU A 63 -18.60 -25.38 -11.01
C GLU A 63 -19.06 -26.77 -11.51
N VAL A 64 -20.03 -27.35 -10.80
CA VAL A 64 -20.58 -28.68 -11.14
C VAL A 64 -21.98 -28.46 -11.72
N ASP A 65 -22.22 -28.98 -12.93
CA ASP A 65 -23.51 -28.90 -13.63
C ASP A 65 -24.09 -27.47 -13.74
N GLY A 66 -23.21 -26.47 -13.91
CA GLY A 66 -23.60 -25.06 -14.00
C GLY A 66 -24.04 -24.42 -12.69
N LYS A 67 -23.86 -25.10 -11.55
CA LYS A 67 -24.13 -24.59 -10.20
C LYS A 67 -22.85 -24.19 -9.50
N PHE A 68 -22.97 -23.26 -8.55
CA PHE A 68 -21.84 -22.80 -7.74
C PHE A 68 -21.98 -23.30 -6.31
N PRO A 69 -20.91 -23.28 -5.49
CA PRO A 69 -21.03 -23.55 -4.06
C PRO A 69 -22.10 -22.67 -3.41
N ALA A 70 -22.86 -23.22 -2.44
CA ALA A 70 -23.91 -22.50 -1.72
C ALA A 70 -23.54 -21.07 -1.26
N PRO A 71 -22.36 -20.78 -0.67
CA PRO A 71 -21.99 -19.41 -0.30
C PRO A 71 -21.83 -18.48 -1.52
N VAL A 72 -21.36 -19.01 -2.66
CA VAL A 72 -21.22 -18.28 -3.92
C VAL A 72 -22.59 -17.99 -4.53
N GLU A 73 -23.53 -18.94 -4.49
CA GLU A 73 -24.88 -18.73 -5.00
C GLU A 73 -25.64 -17.69 -4.17
N ALA A 74 -25.59 -17.79 -2.84
CA ALA A 74 -26.20 -16.82 -1.94
C ALA A 74 -25.63 -15.42 -2.18
N PHE A 75 -24.31 -15.31 -2.35
CA PHE A 75 -23.65 -14.06 -2.73
C PHE A 75 -24.15 -13.54 -4.08
N ARG A 76 -24.15 -14.36 -5.12
CA ARG A 76 -24.60 -13.98 -6.48
C ARG A 76 -26.05 -13.54 -6.49
N GLN A 77 -26.93 -14.17 -5.70
CA GLN A 77 -28.33 -13.76 -5.56
C GLN A 77 -28.44 -12.34 -4.98
N ARG A 78 -27.69 -12.01 -3.93
CA ARG A 78 -27.67 -10.64 -3.35
C ARG A 78 -27.17 -9.61 -4.36
N ILE A 79 -26.11 -9.93 -5.10
CA ILE A 79 -25.57 -9.04 -6.14
C ILE A 79 -26.58 -8.81 -7.28
N ARG A 80 -27.30 -9.85 -7.71
CA ARG A 80 -28.36 -9.71 -8.72
C ARG A 80 -29.53 -8.85 -8.24
N GLY A 81 -29.90 -8.95 -6.96
CA GLY A 81 -31.00 -8.19 -6.37
C GLY A 81 -30.68 -6.73 -6.03
N ALA A 82 -29.43 -6.28 -6.19
CA ALA A 82 -29.02 -4.90 -5.95
C ALA A 82 -29.14 -4.05 -7.23
N ASP A 83 -29.54 -2.79 -7.09
CA ASP A 83 -29.64 -1.82 -8.18
C ASP A 83 -28.30 -1.09 -8.41
N ALA A 84 -27.48 -0.97 -7.36
CA ALA A 84 -26.17 -0.32 -7.42
C ALA A 84 -25.16 -1.01 -6.50
N PHE A 85 -23.88 -0.65 -6.65
CA PHE A 85 -22.80 -1.23 -5.88
C PHE A 85 -21.90 -0.19 -5.20
N LEU A 86 -21.43 -0.50 -3.99
CA LEU A 86 -20.46 0.30 -3.26
C LEU A 86 -19.25 -0.57 -2.90
N PHE A 87 -18.11 -0.31 -3.52
CA PHE A 87 -16.88 -1.04 -3.25
C PHE A 87 -15.99 -0.28 -2.28
N ALA A 88 -15.75 -0.85 -1.10
CA ALA A 88 -14.72 -0.39 -0.18
C ALA A 88 -13.41 -1.13 -0.47
N SER A 89 -12.48 -0.47 -1.16
CA SER A 89 -11.26 -1.07 -1.73
C SER A 89 -10.01 -0.67 -0.94
N PRO A 90 -9.48 -1.55 -0.06
CA PRO A 90 -8.19 -1.31 0.58
C PRO A 90 -7.06 -1.29 -0.45
N GLU A 91 -5.95 -0.63 -0.13
CA GLU A 91 -4.74 -0.66 -0.96
C GLU A 91 -3.65 -1.52 -0.31
N TYR A 92 -3.40 -2.69 -0.89
CA TYR A 92 -2.29 -3.58 -0.53
C TYR A 92 -1.32 -3.67 -1.70
N ASN A 93 -0.04 -3.39 -1.44
CA ASN A 93 1.03 -3.48 -2.44
C ASN A 93 0.69 -2.79 -3.77
N TYR A 94 0.26 -1.53 -3.71
CA TYR A 94 -0.11 -0.71 -4.88
C TYR A 94 -1.35 -1.16 -5.66
N SER A 95 -2.15 -2.11 -5.15
CA SER A 95 -3.35 -2.61 -5.82
C SER A 95 -4.54 -2.80 -4.87
N PHE A 96 -5.67 -3.18 -5.43
CA PHE A 96 -6.83 -3.66 -4.66
C PHE A 96 -6.61 -5.12 -4.24
N THR A 97 -7.41 -5.58 -3.29
CA THR A 97 -7.14 -6.81 -2.55
C THR A 97 -7.67 -8.07 -3.24
N GLY A 98 -6.97 -9.18 -3.00
CA GLY A 98 -7.36 -10.51 -3.49
C GLY A 98 -8.79 -10.92 -3.15
N PRO A 99 -9.26 -10.79 -1.89
CA PRO A 99 -10.65 -11.10 -1.54
C PRO A 99 -11.68 -10.31 -2.36
N LEU A 100 -11.42 -9.03 -2.61
CA LEU A 100 -12.32 -8.20 -3.42
C LEU A 100 -12.35 -8.66 -4.87
N LYS A 101 -11.18 -8.96 -5.45
CA LYS A 101 -11.07 -9.51 -6.80
C LYS A 101 -11.78 -10.86 -6.93
N ASN A 102 -11.59 -11.74 -5.94
CA ASN A 102 -12.24 -13.04 -5.88
C ASN A 102 -13.78 -12.93 -5.89
N ALA A 103 -14.34 -12.00 -5.11
CA ALA A 103 -15.78 -11.74 -5.12
C ALA A 103 -16.27 -11.23 -6.48
N ILE A 104 -15.52 -10.32 -7.12
CA ILE A 104 -15.83 -9.83 -8.47
C ILE A 104 -15.82 -10.97 -9.47
N ASP A 105 -14.82 -11.83 -9.42
CA ASP A 105 -14.68 -12.95 -10.35
C ASP A 105 -15.81 -13.96 -10.20
N TRP A 106 -16.16 -14.35 -8.97
CA TRP A 106 -17.28 -15.25 -8.71
C TRP A 106 -18.62 -14.74 -9.25
N ALA A 107 -18.91 -13.45 -9.10
CA ALA A 107 -20.14 -12.85 -9.62
C ALA A 107 -20.09 -12.53 -11.13
N SER A 108 -18.90 -12.55 -11.75
CA SER A 108 -18.74 -12.37 -13.19
C SER A 108 -19.01 -13.64 -14.02
N ARG A 109 -18.91 -14.82 -13.42
CA ARG A 109 -19.23 -16.11 -14.08
C ARG A 109 -20.64 -16.09 -14.64
N ALA A 110 -20.88 -16.75 -15.77
CA ALA A 110 -22.18 -16.73 -16.43
C ALA A 110 -23.29 -17.28 -15.50
N PRO A 111 -24.47 -16.63 -15.43
CA PRO A 111 -24.77 -15.30 -15.95
C PRO A 111 -24.09 -14.18 -15.13
N ASN A 112 -23.54 -13.17 -15.81
CA ASN A 112 -22.83 -12.07 -15.17
C ASN A 112 -23.78 -11.24 -14.28
N ALA A 113 -23.52 -11.19 -12.98
CA ALA A 113 -24.37 -10.50 -12.00
C ALA A 113 -24.10 -8.98 -11.90
N TRP A 114 -23.05 -8.50 -12.54
CA TRP A 114 -22.58 -7.11 -12.45
C TRP A 114 -23.08 -6.18 -13.57
N ALA A 115 -23.65 -6.74 -14.64
CA ALA A 115 -23.97 -5.98 -15.85
C ALA A 115 -24.98 -4.85 -15.59
N ASP A 116 -24.80 -3.73 -16.31
CA ASP A 116 -25.72 -2.60 -16.43
C ASP A 116 -26.10 -1.88 -15.12
N LYS A 117 -25.26 -1.96 -14.09
CA LYS A 117 -25.51 -1.36 -12.78
C LYS A 117 -24.44 -0.32 -12.41
N PRO A 118 -24.82 0.82 -11.80
CA PRO A 118 -23.88 1.82 -11.32
C PRO A 118 -23.04 1.32 -10.13
N ALA A 119 -21.82 1.85 -9.99
CA ALA A 119 -20.97 1.60 -8.83
C ALA A 119 -20.26 2.85 -8.31
N ALA A 120 -20.00 2.86 -7.00
CA ALA A 120 -19.10 3.78 -6.35
C ALA A 120 -17.91 3.03 -5.73
N ILE A 121 -16.78 3.73 -5.59
CA ILE A 121 -15.59 3.18 -4.92
C ILE A 121 -15.15 4.13 -3.83
N VAL A 122 -15.04 3.61 -2.61
CA VAL A 122 -14.47 4.29 -1.45
C VAL A 122 -13.23 3.55 -0.97
N SER A 123 -12.28 4.26 -0.38
CA SER A 123 -11.10 3.62 0.19
C SER A 123 -10.53 4.39 1.38
N ALA A 124 -10.05 3.64 2.35
CA ALA A 124 -9.22 4.10 3.46
C ALA A 124 -7.94 3.28 3.52
N GLY A 125 -6.78 3.96 3.55
CA GLY A 125 -5.48 3.31 3.70
C GLY A 125 -4.29 4.12 3.20
N GLY A 126 -3.17 4.03 3.91
CA GLY A 126 -1.91 4.69 3.58
C GLY A 126 -2.00 6.22 3.52
N ASN A 127 -0.90 6.86 3.10
CA ASN A 127 -0.82 8.32 2.94
C ASN A 127 -1.66 8.83 1.76
N PHE A 128 -1.97 7.96 0.79
CA PHE A 128 -2.69 8.33 -0.45
C PHE A 128 -4.18 7.94 -0.43
N GLY A 129 -4.69 7.45 0.71
CA GLY A 129 -6.10 7.10 0.89
C GLY A 129 -6.61 6.00 -0.04
N GLY A 130 -5.73 5.14 -0.58
CA GLY A 130 -6.07 4.04 -1.49
C GLY A 130 -6.28 4.42 -2.96
N GLY A 131 -5.78 5.58 -3.42
CA GLY A 131 -6.02 6.04 -4.79
C GLY A 131 -5.56 5.08 -5.91
N ARG A 132 -4.55 4.23 -5.67
CA ARG A 132 -4.07 3.25 -6.66
C ARG A 132 -4.95 2.01 -6.69
N SER A 133 -5.43 1.55 -5.54
CA SER A 133 -6.40 0.45 -5.48
C SER A 133 -7.67 0.79 -6.25
N GLN A 134 -8.17 2.02 -6.09
CA GLN A 134 -9.33 2.51 -6.86
C GLN A 134 -9.04 2.50 -8.37
N TYR A 135 -7.82 2.83 -8.79
CA TYR A 135 -7.43 2.83 -10.20
C TYR A 135 -7.41 1.42 -10.79
N HIS A 136 -6.76 0.45 -10.13
CA HIS A 136 -6.74 -0.94 -10.58
C HIS A 136 -8.12 -1.60 -10.55
N LEU A 137 -8.97 -1.25 -9.57
CA LEU A 137 -10.35 -1.73 -9.53
C LEU A 137 -11.15 -1.23 -10.74
N ARG A 138 -10.98 0.04 -11.14
CA ARG A 138 -11.58 0.59 -12.37
C ARG A 138 -11.09 -0.09 -13.64
N GLN A 139 -9.82 -0.50 -13.71
CA GLN A 139 -9.31 -1.22 -14.87
C GLN A 139 -9.96 -2.59 -15.03
N SER A 140 -10.22 -3.29 -13.92
CA SER A 140 -10.88 -4.60 -13.91
C SER A 140 -12.29 -4.56 -14.53
N ARG A 141 -12.91 -3.38 -14.60
CA ARG A 141 -14.19 -3.10 -15.26
C ARG A 141 -14.20 -3.41 -16.77
N ARG A 142 -13.09 -3.17 -17.48
CA ARG A 142 -13.08 -3.09 -18.95
C ARG A 142 -13.29 -4.43 -19.68
N ARG A 143 -13.19 -5.58 -19.00
CA ARG A 143 -13.20 -6.91 -19.66
C ARG A 143 -14.54 -7.66 -19.60
N PHE A 144 -15.61 -7.03 -19.14
CA PHE A 144 -16.97 -7.63 -19.08
C PHE A 144 -17.80 -7.45 -20.37
N HIS A 145 -17.22 -6.84 -21.42
CA HIS A 145 -17.83 -6.60 -22.73
C HIS A 145 -17.19 -7.51 -23.78
N VAL A 146 -17.73 -8.71 -23.96
CA VAL A 146 -17.56 -9.46 -25.21
C VAL A 146 -18.96 -9.81 -25.68
N ASN A 147 -19.48 -9.04 -26.64
CA ASN A 147 -20.77 -9.21 -27.36
C ASN A 147 -22.02 -8.45 -26.87
N SER A 148 -21.96 -7.12 -26.76
CA SER A 148 -23.18 -6.28 -26.84
C SER A 148 -22.85 -4.88 -27.39
N PRO A 149 -23.64 -4.32 -28.33
CA PRO A 149 -23.32 -3.07 -29.03
C PRO A 149 -23.61 -1.78 -28.24
N PHE A 150 -23.87 -1.85 -26.93
CA PHE A 150 -24.21 -0.69 -26.10
C PHE A 150 -23.05 -0.21 -25.21
N PRO A 151 -22.87 1.11 -25.02
CA PRO A 151 -21.75 1.67 -24.28
C PRO A 151 -21.94 1.62 -22.76
N ASN A 152 -20.87 1.22 -22.08
CA ASN A 152 -20.55 1.30 -20.64
C ASN A 152 -21.10 0.21 -19.70
N PRO A 153 -20.22 -0.63 -19.11
CA PRO A 153 -20.67 -1.62 -18.14
C PRO A 153 -21.12 -1.04 -16.77
N TRP A 154 -20.92 0.25 -16.50
CA TRP A 154 -21.30 0.92 -15.23
C TRP A 154 -21.41 2.43 -15.48
N ALA A 155 -22.55 3.06 -15.18
CA ALA A 155 -22.74 4.51 -15.34
C ALA A 155 -22.45 5.25 -14.03
N GLY A 156 -21.50 6.20 -14.06
CA GLY A 156 -21.18 7.13 -12.96
C GLY A 156 -20.32 6.53 -11.83
N PHE A 157 -19.28 7.26 -11.40
CA PHE A 157 -18.53 6.95 -10.17
C PHE A 157 -18.39 8.20 -9.30
N ILE A 158 -18.72 8.06 -8.02
CA ILE A 158 -18.33 8.99 -6.96
C ILE A 158 -17.14 8.36 -6.23
N HIS A 159 -16.09 9.15 -6.00
CA HIS A 159 -14.87 8.70 -5.33
C HIS A 159 -14.59 9.53 -4.08
N VAL A 160 -14.46 8.85 -2.95
CA VAL A 160 -14.12 9.47 -1.67
C VAL A 160 -12.92 8.74 -1.08
N ARG A 161 -11.90 9.51 -0.68
CA ARG A 161 -10.65 8.99 -0.12
C ARG A 161 -10.47 9.56 1.28
N PHE A 162 -10.14 8.69 2.23
CA PHE A 162 -9.82 9.09 3.59
C PHE A 162 -8.36 8.74 3.88
N PRO A 163 -7.46 9.74 4.02
CA PRO A 163 -6.10 9.49 4.48
C PRO A 163 -6.12 9.01 5.93
N ASN A 164 -5.17 8.14 6.28
CA ASN A 164 -5.09 7.59 7.63
C ASN A 164 -4.38 8.60 8.56
N SER A 165 -5.10 9.60 9.08
CA SER A 165 -4.71 10.28 10.32
C SER A 165 -5.43 9.60 11.46
N GLY A 166 -4.73 9.29 12.56
CA GLY A 166 -5.24 8.51 13.70
C GLY A 166 -6.35 9.18 14.52
N ARG A 167 -7.29 9.89 13.88
CA ARG A 167 -8.40 10.58 14.53
C ARG A 167 -9.68 10.32 13.74
N ALA A 168 -10.27 9.16 13.98
CA ALA A 168 -11.69 8.98 13.71
C ALA A 168 -12.37 8.61 15.04
N MET A 169 -13.36 9.43 15.40
CA MET A 169 -14.33 9.25 16.49
C MET A 169 -13.86 9.66 17.89
N ALA A 170 -13.79 10.98 18.14
CA ALA A 170 -13.99 11.53 19.49
C ALA A 170 -15.06 12.63 19.42
N ASN A 171 -16.18 12.36 20.09
CA ASN A 171 -17.26 13.21 20.61
C ASN A 171 -17.48 14.62 20.00
N PRO A 172 -18.70 14.96 19.51
CA PRO A 172 -19.02 16.32 19.05
C PRO A 172 -19.48 17.18 20.24
N MET A 173 -18.60 17.47 21.19
CA MET A 173 -18.83 18.49 22.21
C MET A 173 -17.50 18.91 22.84
N ALA A 174 -16.77 19.76 22.13
CA ALA A 174 -15.75 20.60 22.71
C ALA A 174 -15.61 21.84 21.80
N ALA A 175 -16.11 22.96 22.30
CA ALA A 175 -15.86 24.27 21.73
C ALA A 175 -14.35 24.54 21.83
N GLU A 176 -13.70 24.79 20.70
CA GLU A 176 -12.37 25.41 20.66
C GLU A 176 -12.48 26.81 20.02
N PRO A 177 -11.77 27.81 20.58
CA PRO A 177 -11.88 29.22 20.19
C PRO A 177 -11.18 29.52 18.85
N PRO A 178 -11.40 30.70 18.25
CA PRO A 178 -10.91 31.01 16.92
C PRO A 178 -9.43 31.41 16.95
N HIS A 179 -8.54 30.48 16.60
CA HIS A 179 -7.18 30.84 16.22
C HIS A 179 -7.06 31.00 14.70
N ALA A 180 -6.66 32.21 14.30
CA ALA A 180 -6.19 32.54 12.97
C ALA A 180 -4.92 31.73 12.64
N GLY A 181 -5.07 30.66 11.88
CA GLY A 181 -3.96 29.80 11.44
C GLY A 181 -4.48 28.71 10.51
N GLY A 182 -4.29 28.90 9.20
CA GLY A 182 -4.97 28.18 8.13
C GLY A 182 -4.73 26.66 8.10
N SER A 183 -5.60 25.92 8.77
CA SER A 183 -5.75 24.48 8.58
C SER A 183 -7.17 24.21 8.04
N GLY A 184 -7.27 23.99 6.74
CA GLY A 184 -8.55 23.76 6.08
C GLY A 184 -8.52 24.05 4.58
N LEU A 185 -9.61 23.71 3.89
CA LEU A 185 -9.80 24.02 2.48
C LEU A 185 -9.81 25.54 2.27
N VAL A 186 -8.93 26.05 1.40
CA VAL A 186 -8.86 27.47 1.03
C VAL A 186 -9.33 27.64 -0.41
N LEU A 187 -10.17 28.65 -0.64
CA LEU A 187 -10.72 29.00 -1.95
C LEU A 187 -10.11 30.31 -2.43
N ALA A 188 -9.88 30.43 -3.73
CA ALA A 188 -9.60 31.71 -4.36
C ALA A 188 -10.84 32.60 -4.30
N ASN A 189 -10.66 33.86 -3.91
CA ASN A 189 -11.77 34.82 -3.86
C ASN A 189 -12.10 35.27 -5.29
N ASN A 190 -13.17 34.74 -5.86
CA ASN A 190 -13.70 35.14 -7.16
C ASN A 190 -14.77 36.24 -7.00
N ASP A 191 -15.24 36.81 -8.11
CA ASP A 191 -16.19 37.93 -8.07
C ASP A 191 -17.54 37.54 -7.43
N THR A 192 -17.98 36.28 -7.56
CA THR A 192 -19.22 35.79 -6.94
C THR A 192 -19.11 35.67 -5.43
N ILE A 193 -18.00 35.14 -4.91
CA ILE A 193 -17.72 35.07 -3.47
C ILE A 193 -17.54 36.49 -2.91
N ARG A 194 -16.82 37.36 -3.61
CA ARG A 194 -16.62 38.75 -3.18
C ARG A 194 -17.94 39.52 -3.11
N SER A 195 -18.77 39.42 -4.14
CA SER A 195 -20.10 40.06 -4.19
C SER A 195 -20.99 39.57 -3.04
N PHE A 196 -20.98 38.25 -2.79
CA PHE A 196 -21.68 37.65 -1.65
C PHE A 196 -21.18 38.23 -0.32
N LEU A 197 -19.87 38.19 -0.06
CA LEU A 197 -19.27 38.69 1.19
C LEU A 197 -19.56 40.18 1.43
N VAL A 198 -19.49 41.01 0.39
CA VAL A 198 -19.81 42.45 0.48
C VAL A 198 -21.30 42.67 0.75
N SER A 199 -22.18 41.87 0.15
CA SER A 199 -23.62 41.92 0.42
C SER A 199 -23.92 41.52 1.87
N THR A 200 -23.30 40.46 2.38
CA THR A 200 -23.55 40.00 3.75
C THR A 200 -22.93 40.92 4.79
N ALA A 201 -21.81 41.59 4.49
CA ALA A 201 -21.21 42.60 5.37
C ALA A 201 -22.13 43.82 5.58
N LYS A 202 -22.98 44.14 4.59
CA LYS A 202 -23.95 45.25 4.67
C LYS A 202 -25.31 44.84 5.24
N ASP A 203 -25.58 43.55 5.40
CA ASP A 203 -26.85 43.07 5.90
C ASP A 203 -26.90 43.13 7.43
N VAL A 204 -27.57 44.16 7.94
CA VAL A 204 -27.69 44.46 9.38
C VAL A 204 -28.83 43.66 10.05
N ARG A 205 -29.73 43.04 9.28
CA ARG A 205 -31.01 42.54 9.83
C ARG A 205 -30.94 41.11 10.39
N HIS A 206 -30.02 40.28 9.89
CA HIS A 206 -30.09 38.83 10.11
C HIS A 206 -28.78 38.18 10.58
N LEU A 207 -27.65 38.88 10.55
CA LEU A 207 -26.35 38.29 10.87
C LEU A 207 -25.73 38.88 12.15
N PRO A 208 -25.13 38.04 13.03
CA PRO A 208 -24.32 38.50 14.15
C PRO A 208 -23.14 39.39 13.71
N ASP A 209 -22.82 40.40 14.51
CA ASP A 209 -21.76 41.39 14.25
C ASP A 209 -20.41 40.75 13.93
N GLU A 210 -20.04 39.69 14.67
CA GLU A 210 -18.80 38.93 14.45
C GLU A 210 -18.69 38.34 13.03
N LEU A 211 -19.81 37.86 12.46
CA LEU A 211 -19.83 37.29 11.12
C LEU A 211 -19.83 38.39 10.04
N ARG A 212 -20.35 39.59 10.34
CA ARG A 212 -20.30 40.76 9.45
C ARG A 212 -18.89 41.31 9.35
N ASP A 213 -18.20 41.42 10.47
CA ASP A 213 -16.80 41.84 10.52
C ASP A 213 -15.89 40.83 9.81
N LEU A 214 -16.14 39.53 10.01
CA LEU A 214 -15.44 38.47 9.32
C LEU A 214 -15.72 38.48 7.80
N ALA A 215 -16.96 38.73 7.37
CA ALA A 215 -17.30 38.88 5.95
C ALA A 215 -16.60 40.10 5.32
N SER A 216 -16.58 41.22 6.03
CA SER A 216 -15.88 42.45 5.63
C SER A 216 -14.38 42.21 5.46
N ALA A 217 -13.74 41.58 6.45
CA ALA A 217 -12.32 41.22 6.40
C ALA A 217 -12.01 40.32 5.20
N LEU A 218 -12.78 39.24 5.01
CA LEU A 218 -12.57 38.27 3.93
C LEU A 218 -12.84 38.84 2.52
N SER A 219 -13.67 39.88 2.40
CA SER A 219 -13.95 40.52 1.11
C SER A 219 -12.71 41.12 0.45
N SER A 220 -11.76 41.57 1.27
CA SER A 220 -10.50 42.21 0.84
C SER A 220 -9.36 41.21 0.55
N HIS A 221 -9.48 39.97 1.00
CA HIS A 221 -8.44 38.96 0.82
C HIS A 221 -8.54 38.27 -0.54
N SER A 222 -7.40 37.91 -1.14
CA SER A 222 -7.34 37.12 -2.38
C SER A 222 -7.74 35.65 -2.18
N THR A 223 -7.71 35.17 -0.94
CA THR A 223 -8.04 33.80 -0.56
C THR A 223 -8.97 33.76 0.65
N VAL A 224 -9.96 32.86 0.61
CA VAL A 224 -11.00 32.73 1.63
C VAL A 224 -11.00 31.30 2.20
N PRO A 225 -10.87 31.11 3.52
CA PRO A 225 -11.04 29.80 4.15
C PRO A 225 -12.48 29.31 4.00
N TYR A 226 -12.67 28.08 3.51
CA TYR A 226 -14.01 27.49 3.29
C TYR A 226 -14.83 27.41 4.58
N ARG A 227 -14.17 27.15 5.73
CA ARG A 227 -14.84 27.07 7.03
C ARG A 227 -15.53 28.39 7.39
N SER A 228 -14.82 29.51 7.19
CA SER A 228 -15.30 30.87 7.45
C SER A 228 -16.40 31.28 6.47
N LEU A 229 -16.28 30.91 5.20
CA LEU A 229 -17.33 31.14 4.20
C LEU A 229 -18.59 30.31 4.50
N ARG A 230 -18.43 29.06 4.95
CA ARG A 230 -19.53 28.17 5.33
C ARG A 230 -20.28 28.70 6.55
N SER A 231 -19.59 29.23 7.57
CA SER A 231 -20.26 29.80 8.74
C SER A 231 -21.13 30.99 8.38
N ILE A 232 -20.64 31.88 7.51
CA ILE A 232 -21.44 33.00 6.97
C ILE A 232 -22.65 32.47 6.19
N TRP A 233 -22.44 31.54 5.26
CA TRP A 233 -23.52 30.98 4.43
C TRP A 233 -24.60 30.26 5.26
N SER A 234 -24.21 29.53 6.30
CA SER A 234 -25.17 28.83 7.18
C SER A 234 -25.96 29.76 8.09
N ALA A 235 -25.43 30.95 8.39
CA ALA A 235 -26.08 31.92 9.26
C ALA A 235 -27.23 32.67 8.56
N LEU A 236 -27.24 32.72 7.23
CA LEU A 236 -28.34 33.31 6.45
C LEU A 236 -29.60 32.43 6.50
N PRO A 237 -30.81 33.03 6.42
CA PRO A 237 -32.04 32.27 6.25
C PRO A 237 -32.08 31.56 4.89
N PRO A 238 -32.79 30.42 4.75
CA PRO A 238 -32.79 29.61 3.53
C PRO A 238 -33.19 30.33 2.25
N THR A 239 -34.00 31.39 2.37
CA THR A 239 -34.47 32.23 1.26
C THR A 239 -33.39 33.10 0.64
N ASP A 240 -32.42 33.55 1.45
CA ASP A 240 -31.37 34.48 1.03
C ASP A 240 -30.04 33.77 0.76
N ARG A 241 -30.02 32.43 0.87
CA ARG A 241 -28.82 31.63 0.60
C ARG A 241 -28.62 31.48 -0.91
N PRO A 242 -27.50 31.98 -1.47
CA PRO A 242 -27.16 31.67 -2.86
C PRO A 242 -26.89 30.17 -2.99
N ALA A 243 -27.30 29.59 -4.12
CA ALA A 243 -27.01 28.20 -4.43
C ALA A 243 -25.49 27.97 -4.45
N LEU A 244 -25.00 26.95 -3.76
CA LEU A 244 -23.56 26.67 -3.65
C LEU A 244 -22.89 26.49 -5.02
N ARG A 245 -23.60 25.94 -6.00
CA ARG A 245 -23.14 25.82 -7.39
C ARG A 245 -22.86 27.17 -8.04
N CYS A 246 -23.63 28.20 -7.73
CA CYS A 246 -23.46 29.55 -8.25
C CYS A 246 -22.40 30.29 -7.46
N LEU A 247 -22.37 30.11 -6.13
CA LEU A 247 -21.37 30.73 -5.26
C LEU A 247 -19.95 30.28 -5.63
N PHE A 248 -19.76 28.98 -5.87
CA PHE A 248 -18.46 28.39 -6.21
C PHE A 248 -18.18 28.31 -7.71
N ALA A 249 -19.03 28.88 -8.57
CA ALA A 249 -18.80 28.89 -10.01
C ALA A 249 -17.49 29.63 -10.33
N GLY A 250 -16.51 28.93 -10.90
CA GLY A 250 -15.20 29.50 -11.21
C GLY A 250 -14.27 29.71 -10.00
N ALA A 251 -14.64 29.23 -8.80
CA ALA A 251 -13.75 29.31 -7.64
C ALA A 251 -12.59 28.30 -7.78
N GLY A 252 -11.35 28.80 -7.75
CA GLY A 252 -10.15 27.96 -7.73
C GLY A 252 -9.89 27.40 -6.33
N PHE A 253 -9.48 26.13 -6.23
CA PHE A 253 -9.02 25.55 -4.97
C PHE A 253 -7.55 25.86 -4.75
N VAL A 254 -7.22 26.51 -3.64
CA VAL A 254 -5.83 26.76 -3.25
C VAL A 254 -5.38 25.62 -2.34
N PHE A 255 -4.67 24.67 -2.93
CA PHE A 255 -4.03 23.60 -2.17
C PHE A 255 -2.69 24.11 -1.62
N SER A 256 -2.67 24.56 -0.38
CA SER A 256 -1.43 24.71 0.36
C SER A 256 -0.87 23.31 0.61
N SER A 257 0.16 22.93 -0.16
CA SER A 257 0.91 21.71 0.14
C SER A 257 1.38 21.81 1.59
N PRO A 258 1.13 20.80 2.44
CA PRO A 258 1.66 20.82 3.80
C PRO A 258 3.17 21.02 3.71
N LYS A 259 3.74 21.84 4.62
CA LYS A 259 5.18 22.07 4.66
C LYS A 259 5.89 20.70 4.57
N PRO A 260 6.84 20.52 3.64
CA PRO A 260 7.51 19.24 3.48
C PRO A 260 8.13 18.86 4.83
N ARG A 261 7.82 17.66 5.30
CA ARG A 261 8.34 17.16 6.57
C ARG A 261 9.86 17.18 6.50
N GLU A 262 10.50 17.84 7.46
CA GLU A 262 11.96 17.80 7.56
C GLU A 262 12.43 16.34 7.72
N LYS A 263 13.44 15.96 6.94
CA LYS A 263 14.03 14.62 6.99
C LYS A 263 14.69 14.44 8.37
N SER A 264 14.54 13.28 9.00
CA SER A 264 15.27 12.98 10.24
C SER A 264 16.78 13.02 10.01
N GLU A 265 17.54 13.36 11.06
CA GLU A 265 19.01 13.41 10.98
C GLU A 265 19.59 12.07 10.53
N ASP A 266 19.08 10.95 11.05
CA ASP A 266 19.46 9.60 10.60
C ASP A 266 19.24 9.38 9.09
N LEU A 267 18.17 9.94 8.52
CA LEU A 267 17.88 9.80 7.10
C LEU A 267 18.82 10.67 6.26
N LYS A 268 19.18 11.86 6.76
CA LYS A 268 20.17 12.73 6.10
C LYS A 268 21.54 12.07 6.07
N GLU A 269 21.98 11.46 7.17
CA GLU A 269 23.25 10.72 7.21
C GLU A 269 23.26 9.51 6.27
N ARG A 270 22.17 8.72 6.24
CA ARG A 270 22.06 7.59 5.31
C ARG A 270 22.12 8.04 3.86
N LEU A 271 21.43 9.12 3.51
CA LEU A 271 21.48 9.68 2.16
C LEU A 271 22.88 10.18 1.80
N LYS A 272 23.60 10.80 2.75
CA LYS A 272 24.98 11.22 2.55
C LYS A 272 25.92 10.03 2.29
N LYS A 273 25.82 8.96 3.09
CA LYS A 273 26.59 7.72 2.88
C LYS A 273 26.31 7.09 1.52
N LEU A 274 25.05 7.09 1.10
CA LEU A 274 24.67 6.55 -0.22
C LEU A 274 25.25 7.40 -1.36
N ALA A 275 25.22 8.72 -1.24
CA ALA A 275 25.83 9.62 -2.21
C ALA A 275 27.35 9.39 -2.32
N GLU A 276 28.06 9.36 -1.19
CA GLU A 276 29.49 9.06 -1.17
C GLU A 276 29.81 7.68 -1.78
N SER A 277 28.94 6.68 -1.57
CA SER A 277 29.12 5.35 -2.16
C SER A 277 28.89 5.34 -3.67
N ALA A 278 27.98 6.18 -4.18
CA ALA A 278 27.73 6.32 -5.61
C ALA A 278 28.90 7.04 -6.30
N GLU A 279 29.39 8.13 -5.73
CA GLU A 279 30.56 8.86 -6.24
C GLU A 279 31.80 7.96 -6.28
N ARG A 280 32.02 7.14 -5.24
CA ARG A 280 33.12 6.15 -5.24
C ARG A 280 32.98 5.12 -6.36
N ARG A 281 31.76 4.68 -6.69
CA ARG A 281 31.51 3.73 -7.78
C ARG A 281 31.77 4.38 -9.14
N GLU A 282 31.29 5.59 -9.35
CA GLU A 282 31.57 6.36 -10.57
C GLU A 282 33.07 6.60 -10.75
N TYR A 283 33.78 6.98 -9.68
CA TYR A 283 35.23 7.12 -9.72
C TYR A 283 35.93 5.79 -10.05
N GLN A 284 35.47 4.68 -9.48
CA GLN A 284 36.01 3.34 -9.78
C GLN A 284 35.76 2.93 -11.24
N GLU A 285 34.61 3.29 -11.82
CA GLU A 285 34.34 3.06 -13.23
C GLU A 285 35.23 3.91 -14.13
N LEU A 286 35.46 5.18 -13.79
CA LEU A 286 36.36 6.07 -14.55
C LEU A 286 37.83 5.62 -14.50
N VAL A 287 38.28 5.05 -13.39
CA VAL A 287 39.66 4.60 -13.20
C VAL A 287 39.87 3.14 -13.64
N LYS A 288 38.80 2.45 -14.05
CA LYS A 288 38.80 1.03 -14.44
C LYS A 288 39.77 0.70 -15.57
N ASP A 289 39.99 1.65 -16.47
CA ASP A 289 40.85 1.48 -17.66
C ASP A 289 42.29 1.98 -17.42
N ILE A 290 42.53 2.72 -16.33
CA ILE A 290 43.84 3.33 -16.00
C ILE A 290 44.56 2.51 -14.92
N ALA A 291 43.83 1.95 -13.95
CA ALA A 291 44.41 1.13 -12.91
C ALA A 291 44.49 -0.35 -13.36
N PRO A 292 45.67 -1.00 -13.28
CA PRO A 292 45.75 -2.43 -13.55
C PRO A 292 44.82 -3.18 -12.58
N LYS A 293 43.95 -4.04 -13.11
CA LYS A 293 43.11 -4.95 -12.31
C LYS A 293 44.00 -5.62 -11.26
N ARG A 294 43.84 -5.24 -10.00
CA ARG A 294 44.34 -6.05 -8.89
C ARG A 294 43.47 -7.30 -8.87
N GLU A 295 43.90 -8.35 -9.55
CA GLU A 295 43.53 -9.70 -9.17
C GLU A 295 44.13 -9.96 -7.80
N ALA A 296 43.49 -9.42 -6.76
CA ALA A 296 43.72 -9.90 -5.41
C ALA A 296 43.16 -11.32 -5.41
N ALA A 297 44.06 -12.30 -5.56
CA ALA A 297 43.76 -13.71 -5.36
C ALA A 297 43.52 -13.93 -3.86
N GLU A 298 42.45 -13.33 -3.33
CA GLU A 298 42.00 -13.60 -1.98
C GLU A 298 41.58 -15.07 -1.92
N PRO A 299 42.09 -15.86 -0.96
CA PRO A 299 41.61 -17.21 -0.78
C PRO A 299 40.11 -17.13 -0.49
N PHE A 300 39.32 -17.88 -1.28
CA PHE A 300 37.85 -17.97 -1.20
C PHE A 300 37.03 -16.82 -1.82
N SER A 301 37.49 -16.21 -2.92
CA SER A 301 36.71 -15.19 -3.63
C SER A 301 35.42 -15.73 -4.29
N SER A 302 35.38 -17.03 -4.59
CA SER A 302 34.24 -17.69 -5.22
C SER A 302 33.55 -18.65 -4.27
N TYR A 303 32.21 -18.63 -4.27
CA TYR A 303 31.38 -19.58 -3.53
C TYR A 303 31.68 -21.05 -3.88
N LYS A 304 32.11 -21.31 -5.13
CA LYS A 304 32.55 -22.64 -5.56
C LYS A 304 33.84 -23.10 -4.86
N ASP A 305 34.75 -22.18 -4.57
CA ASP A 305 36.01 -22.47 -3.89
C ASP A 305 35.77 -22.75 -2.39
N GLN A 306 34.79 -22.05 -1.79
CA GLN A 306 34.35 -22.30 -0.41
C GLN A 306 33.75 -23.70 -0.25
N ILE A 307 32.88 -24.10 -1.19
CA ILE A 307 32.28 -25.45 -1.19
C ILE A 307 33.36 -26.52 -1.43
N GLY A 308 34.24 -26.30 -2.40
CA GLY A 308 35.31 -27.26 -2.72
C GLY A 308 36.26 -27.50 -1.54
N PHE A 309 36.63 -26.44 -0.82
CA PHE A 309 37.46 -26.56 0.38
C PHE A 309 36.73 -27.26 1.53
N GLY A 310 35.45 -26.93 1.77
CA GLY A 310 34.65 -27.61 2.78
C GLY A 310 34.56 -29.12 2.53
N LEU A 311 34.36 -29.52 1.27
CA LEU A 311 34.34 -30.94 0.89
C LEU A 311 35.69 -31.63 1.10
N HIS A 312 36.79 -30.95 0.79
CA HIS A 312 38.16 -31.47 1.00
C HIS A 312 38.44 -31.74 2.48
N VAL A 313 38.08 -30.80 3.36
CA VAL A 313 38.26 -30.94 4.81
C VAL A 313 37.45 -32.12 5.35
N VAL A 314 36.19 -32.26 4.94
CA VAL A 314 35.35 -33.41 5.35
C VAL A 314 35.94 -34.73 4.90
N LEU A 315 36.46 -34.81 3.68
CA LEU A 315 37.07 -36.03 3.14
C LEU A 315 38.31 -36.44 3.94
N ILE A 316 39.13 -35.48 4.36
CA ILE A 316 40.35 -35.75 5.15
C ILE A 316 40.03 -36.12 6.59
N MET A 317 39.00 -35.51 7.18
CA MET A 317 38.52 -35.92 8.50
C MET A 317 38.03 -37.37 8.49
N PHE A 318 37.33 -37.77 7.43
CA PHE A 318 36.85 -39.14 7.26
C PHE A 318 37.98 -40.15 7.03
N THR A 319 38.95 -39.83 6.17
CA THR A 319 40.11 -40.72 5.95
C THR A 319 40.98 -40.82 7.19
N GLY A 320 41.22 -39.70 7.90
CA GLY A 320 41.92 -39.69 9.19
C GLY A 320 41.23 -40.55 10.24
N TYR A 321 39.89 -40.51 10.30
CA TYR A 321 39.11 -41.38 11.18
C TYR A 321 39.30 -42.87 10.87
N LEU A 322 39.19 -43.25 9.60
CA LEU A 322 39.35 -44.65 9.18
C LEU A 322 40.75 -45.19 9.47
N VAL A 323 41.79 -44.39 9.19
CA VAL A 323 43.19 -44.77 9.45
C VAL A 323 43.44 -44.91 10.94
N GLY A 324 42.99 -43.94 11.75
CA GLY A 324 43.12 -44.00 13.21
C GLY A 324 42.37 -45.18 13.82
N PHE A 325 41.16 -45.45 13.32
CA PHE A 325 40.35 -46.59 13.74
C PHE A 325 41.01 -47.93 13.40
N ALA A 326 41.55 -48.07 12.18
CA ALA A 326 42.25 -49.27 11.75
C ALA A 326 43.55 -49.51 12.54
N ALA A 327 44.33 -48.45 12.81
CA ALA A 327 45.55 -48.53 13.59
C ALA A 327 45.27 -48.97 15.04
N PHE A 328 44.27 -48.39 15.69
CA PHE A 328 43.89 -48.78 17.05
C PHE A 328 43.23 -50.17 17.10
N ARG A 329 42.50 -50.56 16.07
CA ARG A 329 41.99 -51.93 15.93
C ARG A 329 43.12 -52.96 15.83
N ALA A 330 44.20 -52.62 15.12
CA ALA A 330 45.37 -53.50 15.01
C ALA A 330 46.16 -53.60 16.33
N LEU A 331 46.23 -52.51 17.11
CA LEU A 331 47.00 -52.44 18.37
C LEU A 331 46.20 -52.89 19.60
N PHE A 332 44.89 -52.66 19.62
CA PHE A 332 44.01 -52.80 20.80
C PHE A 332 42.69 -53.52 20.45
N ASN A 333 42.78 -54.65 19.75
CA ASN A 333 41.66 -55.40 19.18
C ASN A 333 40.58 -55.89 20.19
N HIS A 334 40.78 -55.69 21.49
CA HIS A 334 39.91 -56.18 22.55
C HIS A 334 38.83 -55.18 23.02
N SER A 335 38.88 -53.91 22.59
CA SER A 335 37.90 -52.90 23.02
C SER A 335 37.41 -52.03 21.87
N ALA A 336 36.10 -52.09 21.60
CA ALA A 336 35.43 -51.25 20.61
C ALA A 336 35.57 -49.75 20.94
N ALA A 337 35.62 -49.40 22.23
CA ALA A 337 35.78 -48.02 22.67
C ALA A 337 37.17 -47.46 22.34
N LEU A 338 38.23 -48.28 22.48
CA LEU A 338 39.59 -47.90 22.12
C LEU A 338 39.75 -47.71 20.60
N ASN A 339 39.09 -48.54 19.80
CA ASN A 339 39.09 -48.38 18.34
C ASN A 339 38.42 -47.07 17.91
N ALA A 340 37.26 -46.75 18.50
CA ALA A 340 36.57 -45.49 18.26
C ALA A 340 37.40 -44.27 18.70
N ALA A 341 38.08 -44.37 19.85
CA ALA A 341 39.00 -43.34 20.33
C ALA A 341 40.18 -43.10 19.36
N GLY A 342 40.74 -44.17 18.79
CA GLY A 342 41.76 -44.09 17.75
C GLY A 342 41.28 -43.39 16.49
N GLY A 343 40.04 -43.65 16.06
CA GLY A 343 39.42 -42.93 14.95
C GLY A 343 39.25 -41.44 15.24
N ILE A 344 38.76 -41.07 16.42
CA ILE A 344 38.63 -39.66 16.80
C ILE A 344 40.00 -38.97 16.84
N LEU A 345 41.02 -39.64 17.37
CA LEU A 345 42.38 -39.10 17.39
C LEU A 345 42.94 -38.89 15.97
N GLY A 346 42.76 -39.88 15.09
CA GLY A 346 43.16 -39.78 13.68
C GLY A 346 42.45 -38.66 12.91
N MET A 347 41.16 -38.44 13.19
CA MET A 347 40.38 -37.33 12.65
C MET A 347 40.94 -35.97 13.08
N VAL A 348 41.27 -35.79 14.37
CA VAL A 348 41.85 -34.54 14.89
C VAL A 348 43.24 -34.30 14.29
N CYS A 349 44.07 -35.33 14.19
CA CYS A 349 45.38 -35.23 13.53
C CYS A 349 45.27 -34.84 12.05
N GLY A 350 44.31 -35.41 11.32
CA GLY A 350 44.04 -35.04 9.92
C GLY A 350 43.61 -33.57 9.78
N MET A 351 42.77 -33.08 10.69
CA MET A 351 42.34 -31.67 10.71
C MET A 351 43.51 -30.72 11.00
N LEU A 352 44.39 -31.05 11.94
CA LEU A 352 45.59 -30.25 12.24
C LEU A 352 46.56 -30.22 11.06
N LEU A 353 46.78 -31.35 10.39
CA LEU A 353 47.63 -31.44 9.21
C LEU A 353 47.12 -30.54 8.08
N GLU A 354 45.83 -30.60 7.76
CA GLU A 354 45.21 -29.75 6.74
C GLU A 354 45.29 -28.26 7.10
N THR A 355 45.14 -27.92 8.37
CA THR A 355 45.27 -26.53 8.84
C THR A 355 46.70 -26.02 8.58
N VAL A 356 47.72 -26.82 8.90
CA VAL A 356 49.12 -26.47 8.64
C VAL A 356 49.42 -26.37 7.14
N LEU A 357 48.93 -27.33 6.34
CA LEU A 357 49.10 -27.32 4.88
C LEU A 357 48.42 -26.10 4.24
N PHE A 358 47.25 -25.71 4.74
CA PHE A 358 46.55 -24.52 4.29
C PHE A 358 47.39 -23.25 4.57
N ILE A 359 47.94 -23.11 5.79
CA ILE A 359 48.80 -21.98 6.18
C ILE A 359 50.06 -21.91 5.29
N ILE A 360 50.69 -23.06 5.01
CA ILE A 360 51.85 -23.12 4.11
C ILE A 360 51.43 -22.69 2.69
N ARG A 361 50.32 -23.22 2.18
CA ARG A 361 49.83 -22.93 0.82
C ARG A 361 49.45 -21.46 0.63
N THR A 362 48.85 -20.82 1.63
CA THR A 362 48.52 -19.40 1.58
C THR A 362 49.79 -18.54 1.69
N SER A 363 50.69 -18.87 2.63
CA SER A 363 51.98 -18.18 2.78
C SER A 363 52.86 -18.24 1.52
N THR A 364 52.91 -19.40 0.85
CA THR A 364 53.72 -19.57 -0.37
C THR A 364 53.16 -18.77 -1.56
N LYS A 365 51.83 -18.62 -1.65
CA LYS A 365 51.18 -17.79 -2.67
C LYS A 365 51.51 -16.30 -2.48
N ASP A 366 51.58 -15.84 -1.24
CA ASP A 366 51.97 -14.46 -0.93
C ASP A 366 53.42 -14.19 -1.35
N VAL A 367 54.34 -15.14 -1.12
CA VAL A 367 55.75 -15.03 -1.54
C VAL A 367 55.89 -15.03 -3.08
N ALA A 368 55.20 -15.92 -3.79
CA ALA A 368 55.24 -15.98 -5.26
C ALA A 368 54.68 -14.69 -5.92
N SER A 369 53.59 -14.15 -5.38
CA SER A 369 53.00 -12.89 -5.87
C SER A 369 53.92 -11.68 -5.64
N SER A 370 54.67 -11.67 -4.53
CA SER A 370 55.66 -10.63 -4.22
C SER A 370 56.88 -10.67 -5.15
N THR A 371 57.32 -11.87 -5.55
CA THR A 371 58.49 -12.07 -6.42
C THR A 371 58.19 -11.66 -7.86
N GLN A 372 57.00 -11.99 -8.39
CA GLN A 372 56.55 -11.51 -9.70
C GLN A 372 56.43 -9.98 -9.75
N ARG A 373 56.04 -9.35 -8.65
CA ARG A 373 55.90 -7.88 -8.55
C ARG A 373 57.24 -7.15 -8.56
N ASN A 374 58.29 -7.75 -8.00
CA ASN A 374 59.65 -7.20 -8.03
C ASN A 374 60.32 -7.35 -9.42
N ASN A 375 60.08 -8.45 -10.13
CA ASN A 375 60.66 -8.63 -11.47
C ASN A 375 60.02 -7.68 -12.52
N LYS A 376 58.72 -7.39 -12.43
CA LYS A 376 58.07 -6.39 -13.30
C LYS A 376 58.53 -4.94 -13.07
N ARG A 377 59.00 -4.61 -11.85
CA ARG A 377 59.55 -3.28 -11.52
C ARG A 377 60.99 -3.07 -11.98
N LYS A 378 61.73 -4.13 -12.34
CA LYS A 378 63.10 -4.04 -12.88
C LYS A 378 63.15 -3.99 -14.41
N LEU A 379 62.02 -4.20 -15.09
CA LEU A 379 61.87 -4.24 -16.55
C LEU A 379 61.17 -2.99 -17.13
N LEU A 380 60.88 -2.01 -16.27
CA LEU A 380 60.49 -0.63 -16.56
C LEU A 380 61.58 0.27 -16.00
#